data_AF-A0A836RM40-F1
#
_entry.id   AF-A0A836RM40-F1
#
_cell.length_a   1.000
_cell.length_b   1.000
_cell.length_c   1.000
_cell.angle_alpha   90.00
_cell.angle_beta   90.00
_cell.angle_gamma   90.00
#
_symmetry.space_group_name_H-M   'P 1'
#
loop_
_entity.id
_entity.type
_entity.pdbx_description
1 polymer ?
#
loop_
_entity_poly.entity_id
_entity_poly.type
_entity_poly.pdbx_seq_one_letter_code
_entity_poly.pdbx_strand_id
1 'polypeptide(L)'
;MLGKISKRDRGGARIDLKKEPILGIDILPGSSTNNGKYAGVLLLNNRVKARFPEITKRNIIEIVKKWRVKVLALDNLSEIAPTIDSLKTFLAEFEEPPKIVEVTMIHGRRISLAVIARALNMASGHPSPLIAAETAAKLAAMKVGSEVKIFENETKIMIRKAKTPVQGGMSRERFRRNVELAVLGKTREIRQKLKLRGLDFDLFVERGEAGLKGSVFLVYAPPDKLRGIVRKRRGLGYIIKVEPVIK
;
A
#
# COMPACT_ATOMS: atom_id res chain seq x y z
N MET A 1 20.07 38.30 -14.30
CA MET A 1 20.98 37.37 -13.60
C MET A 1 20.12 36.32 -12.88
N LEU A 2 19.98 35.13 -13.47
CA LEU A 2 20.72 33.89 -13.16
C LEU A 2 20.45 33.32 -11.75
N GLY A 3 19.77 32.16 -11.71
CA GLY A 3 19.60 31.32 -10.52
C GLY A 3 19.15 29.90 -10.89
N LYS A 4 20.13 29.01 -11.09
CA LYS A 4 20.09 27.61 -11.56
C LYS A 4 18.91 26.75 -11.07
N ILE A 5 18.19 26.11 -12.00
CA ILE A 5 17.45 24.87 -11.74
C ILE A 5 18.38 23.68 -12.02
N SER A 6 18.66 22.91 -10.97
CA SER A 6 19.45 21.69 -11.03
C SER A 6 18.76 20.64 -11.92
N LYS A 7 19.43 20.29 -13.02
CA LYS A 7 19.20 19.04 -13.76
C LYS A 7 19.75 17.89 -12.89
N ARG A 8 18.89 17.04 -12.35
CA ARG A 8 19.17 15.61 -12.12
C ARG A 8 17.85 14.85 -12.15
N ASP A 9 17.91 13.67 -12.75
CA ASP A 9 16.87 12.65 -12.92
C ASP A 9 15.81 12.90 -14.00
N ARG A 10 16.28 12.98 -15.24
CA ARG A 10 15.54 12.45 -16.40
C ARG A 10 16.11 11.08 -16.76
N GLY A 11 15.57 10.04 -16.12
CA GLY A 11 15.90 8.64 -16.40
C GLY A 11 14.71 7.68 -16.32
N GLY A 12 13.48 8.18 -16.17
CA GLY A 12 12.28 7.37 -16.32
C GLY A 12 11.81 7.44 -17.76
N ALA A 13 11.78 6.30 -18.46
CA ALA A 13 11.18 6.20 -19.79
C ALA A 13 9.81 6.90 -19.77
N ARG A 14 9.62 7.91 -20.63
CA ARG A 14 8.30 8.52 -20.85
C ARG A 14 7.43 7.46 -21.51
N ILE A 15 6.72 6.71 -20.69
CA ILE A 15 5.68 5.79 -21.12
C ILE A 15 4.57 6.63 -21.77
N ASP A 16 4.48 6.56 -23.09
CA ASP A 16 3.38 7.15 -23.85
C ASP A 16 2.16 6.21 -23.77
N LEU A 17 1.42 6.34 -22.66
CA LEU A 17 0.23 5.53 -22.33
C LEU A 17 -0.86 5.54 -23.43
N LYS A 18 -0.77 6.42 -24.43
CA LYS A 18 -1.70 6.45 -25.58
C LYS A 18 -1.74 5.14 -26.37
N LYS A 19 -0.75 4.25 -26.22
CA LYS A 19 -0.70 2.95 -26.92
C LYS A 19 -0.75 1.72 -26.00
N GLU A 20 -0.74 1.89 -24.69
CA GLU A 20 -0.57 0.76 -23.78
C GLU A 20 -1.90 0.08 -23.42
N PRO A 21 -1.89 -1.24 -23.17
CA PRO A 21 -3.06 -1.93 -22.66
C PRO A 21 -3.33 -1.53 -21.19
N ILE A 22 -4.54 -1.03 -20.93
CA ILE A 22 -5.00 -0.59 -19.61
C ILE A 22 -6.24 -1.40 -19.26
N LEU A 23 -6.24 -2.05 -18.10
CA LEU A 23 -7.41 -2.75 -17.58
C LEU A 23 -8.02 -1.93 -16.44
N GLY A 24 -9.24 -1.47 -16.63
CA GLY A 24 -10.06 -0.95 -15.52
C GLY A 24 -10.88 -2.06 -14.90
N ILE A 25 -11.01 -2.06 -13.58
CA ILE A 25 -11.84 -3.02 -12.83
C ILE A 25 -12.70 -2.29 -11.79
N ASP A 26 -13.82 -2.90 -11.42
CA ASP A 26 -14.74 -2.46 -10.36
C ASP A 26 -15.40 -3.69 -9.72
N ILE A 27 -15.68 -3.69 -8.41
CA ILE A 27 -16.29 -4.85 -7.74
C ILE A 27 -17.79 -4.99 -8.08
N LEU A 28 -18.25 -6.22 -8.27
CA LEU A 28 -19.69 -6.48 -8.43
C LEU A 28 -20.40 -6.44 -7.06
N PRO A 29 -21.63 -5.88 -6.99
CA PRO A 29 -22.44 -5.90 -5.78
C PRO A 29 -22.62 -7.31 -5.20
N GLY A 30 -22.60 -7.43 -3.88
CA GLY A 30 -22.77 -8.73 -3.19
C GLY A 30 -21.53 -9.64 -3.19
N SER A 31 -20.41 -9.17 -3.74
CA SER A 31 -19.14 -9.91 -3.72
C SER A 31 -18.38 -9.67 -2.41
N SER A 32 -17.79 -10.74 -1.85
CA SER A 32 -16.87 -10.62 -0.70
C SER A 32 -15.41 -10.58 -1.17
N THR A 33 -14.51 -10.01 -0.38
CA THR A 33 -13.08 -9.87 -0.75
C THR A 33 -12.37 -11.20 -1.02
N ASN A 34 -12.87 -12.32 -0.46
CA ASN A 34 -12.28 -13.65 -0.66
C ASN A 34 -12.77 -14.36 -1.94
N ASN A 35 -13.94 -14.02 -2.47
CA ASN A 35 -14.49 -14.57 -3.70
C ASN A 35 -15.03 -13.44 -4.60
N GLY A 36 -14.21 -12.38 -4.70
CA GLY A 36 -14.57 -11.15 -5.39
C GLY A 36 -14.85 -11.42 -6.85
N LYS A 37 -16.02 -10.99 -7.32
CA LYS A 37 -16.33 -10.86 -8.73
C LYS A 37 -16.21 -9.39 -9.10
N TYR A 38 -15.67 -9.15 -10.28
CA TYR A 38 -15.38 -7.80 -10.77
C TYR A 38 -15.96 -7.64 -12.18
N ALA A 39 -16.35 -6.42 -12.52
CA ALA A 39 -16.43 -6.02 -13.91
C ALA A 39 -15.04 -5.58 -14.37
N GLY A 40 -14.73 -5.79 -15.65
CA GLY A 40 -13.45 -5.40 -16.25
C GLY A 40 -13.62 -4.80 -17.63
N VAL A 41 -12.82 -3.79 -17.96
CA VAL A 41 -12.77 -3.19 -19.30
C VAL A 41 -11.32 -3.01 -19.72
N LEU A 42 -10.95 -3.66 -20.82
CA LEU A 42 -9.62 -3.52 -21.41
C LEU A 42 -9.64 -2.43 -22.48
N LEU A 43 -8.84 -1.40 -22.26
CA LEU A 43 -8.50 -0.41 -23.28
C LEU A 43 -7.20 -0.78 -23.97
N LEU A 44 -7.15 -0.57 -25.28
CA LEU A 44 -5.94 -0.61 -26.08
C LEU A 44 -6.01 0.53 -27.09
N ASN A 45 -4.94 1.35 -27.18
CA ASN A 45 -4.93 2.55 -28.02
C ASN A 45 -6.12 3.49 -27.75
N ASN A 46 -6.46 3.67 -26.47
CA ASN A 46 -7.60 4.48 -26.00
C ASN A 46 -8.98 4.04 -26.54
N ARG A 47 -9.10 2.80 -27.01
CA ARG A 47 -10.37 2.20 -27.47
C ARG A 47 -10.69 0.97 -26.64
N VAL A 48 -11.97 0.75 -26.38
CA VAL A 48 -12.42 -0.46 -25.70
C VAL A 48 -12.16 -1.66 -26.60
N LYS A 49 -11.29 -2.55 -26.14
CA LYS A 49 -10.93 -3.78 -26.84
C LYS A 49 -11.74 -4.97 -26.37
N ALA A 50 -12.05 -5.04 -25.08
CA ALA A 50 -12.87 -6.09 -24.49
C ALA A 50 -13.61 -5.57 -23.26
N ARG A 51 -14.80 -6.14 -23.02
CA ARG A 51 -15.61 -5.91 -21.83
C ARG A 51 -15.86 -7.26 -21.16
N PHE A 52 -15.74 -7.25 -19.84
CA PHE A 52 -15.89 -8.42 -18.99
C PHE A 52 -16.95 -8.09 -17.93
N PRO A 53 -18.22 -8.46 -18.14
CA PRO A 53 -19.27 -8.16 -17.18
C PRO A 53 -19.03 -8.80 -15.81
N GLU A 54 -18.39 -9.97 -15.78
CA GLU A 54 -18.07 -10.71 -14.56
C GLU A 54 -16.74 -11.48 -14.75
N ILE A 55 -15.76 -11.21 -13.91
CA ILE A 55 -14.46 -11.89 -13.85
C ILE A 55 -14.01 -12.08 -12.40
N THR A 56 -13.25 -13.14 -12.15
CA THR A 56 -12.62 -13.39 -10.85
C THR A 56 -11.23 -12.75 -10.78
N LYS A 57 -10.65 -12.68 -9.57
CA LYS A 57 -9.24 -12.26 -9.39
C LYS A 57 -8.25 -13.11 -10.21
N ARG A 58 -8.52 -14.41 -10.38
CA ARG A 58 -7.72 -15.29 -11.24
C ARG A 58 -7.80 -14.86 -12.71
N ASN A 59 -9.01 -14.55 -13.20
CA ASN A 59 -9.17 -14.07 -14.57
C ASN A 59 -8.50 -12.71 -14.78
N ILE A 60 -8.49 -11.82 -13.78
CA ILE A 60 -7.72 -10.56 -13.83
C ILE A 60 -6.24 -10.86 -14.08
N ILE A 61 -5.64 -11.80 -13.33
CA ILE A 61 -4.24 -12.21 -13.50
C ILE A 61 -4.00 -12.74 -14.93
N GLU A 62 -4.88 -13.62 -15.41
CA GLU A 62 -4.80 -14.19 -16.77
C GLU A 62 -4.91 -13.12 -17.85
N ILE A 63 -5.83 -12.16 -17.71
CA ILE A 63 -6.01 -11.03 -18.64
C ILE A 63 -4.76 -10.14 -18.64
N VAL A 64 -4.24 -9.80 -17.46
CA VAL A 64 -3.04 -8.96 -17.32
C VAL A 64 -1.84 -9.61 -18.02
N LYS A 65 -1.63 -10.91 -17.81
CA LYS A 65 -0.57 -11.68 -18.48
C LYS A 65 -0.78 -11.74 -19.98
N LYS A 66 -1.96 -12.17 -20.43
CA LYS A 66 -2.31 -12.36 -21.84
C LYS A 66 -2.14 -11.08 -22.66
N TRP A 67 -2.60 -9.95 -22.12
CA TRP A 67 -2.58 -8.67 -22.81
C TRP A 67 -1.38 -7.80 -22.45
N ARG A 68 -0.46 -8.29 -21.61
CA ARG A 68 0.66 -7.52 -21.04
C ARG A 68 0.21 -6.15 -20.55
N VAL A 69 -0.87 -6.14 -19.77
CA VAL A 69 -1.48 -4.91 -19.23
C VAL A 69 -0.43 -4.12 -18.47
N LYS A 70 -0.26 -2.84 -18.82
CA LYS A 70 0.73 -1.96 -18.20
C LYS A 70 0.17 -1.17 -17.04
N VAL A 71 -1.15 -0.93 -17.05
CA VAL A 71 -1.85 -0.24 -15.96
C VAL A 71 -3.12 -1.01 -15.58
N LEU A 72 -3.24 -1.33 -14.30
CA LEU A 72 -4.47 -1.80 -13.66
C LEU A 72 -5.09 -0.61 -12.92
N ALA A 73 -6.25 -0.15 -13.40
CA ALA A 73 -6.97 1.01 -12.89
C ALA A 73 -8.20 0.56 -12.09
N LEU A 74 -8.42 1.21 -10.95
CA LEU A 74 -9.46 0.85 -10.00
C LEU A 74 -9.84 2.07 -9.18
N ASP A 75 -11.03 2.03 -8.59
CA ASP A 75 -11.52 3.11 -7.73
C ASP A 75 -10.98 3.00 -6.29
N ASN A 76 -10.81 1.78 -5.78
CA ASN A 76 -10.40 1.49 -4.41
C ASN A 76 -9.55 0.21 -4.29
N LEU A 77 -8.28 0.37 -3.90
CA LEU A 77 -7.32 -0.75 -3.80
C LEU A 77 -7.74 -1.86 -2.84
N SER A 78 -8.47 -1.53 -1.78
CA SER A 78 -8.87 -2.52 -0.78
C SER A 78 -9.77 -3.63 -1.36
N GLU A 79 -10.42 -3.40 -2.50
CA GLU A 79 -11.31 -4.37 -3.14
C GLU A 79 -10.59 -5.53 -3.80
N ILE A 80 -9.34 -5.31 -4.24
CA ILE A 80 -8.48 -6.36 -4.79
C ILE A 80 -7.42 -6.83 -3.80
N ALA A 81 -6.96 -5.91 -2.95
CA ALA A 81 -5.88 -6.12 -2.00
C ALA A 81 -6.18 -5.36 -0.70
N PRO A 82 -6.97 -5.95 0.23
CA PRO A 82 -7.34 -5.30 1.49
C PRO A 82 -6.12 -5.05 2.41
N THR A 83 -5.02 -5.76 2.18
CA THR A 83 -3.77 -5.63 2.96
C THR A 83 -2.55 -5.53 2.04
N ILE A 84 -1.45 -5.00 2.58
CA ILE A 84 -0.15 -4.97 1.89
C ILE A 84 0.29 -6.37 1.49
N ASP A 85 0.14 -7.34 2.37
CA ASP A 85 0.55 -8.72 2.08
C ASP A 85 -0.27 -9.28 0.92
N SER A 86 -1.58 -9.01 0.87
CA SER A 86 -2.42 -9.40 -0.26
C SER A 86 -2.06 -8.68 -1.57
N LEU A 87 -1.58 -7.44 -1.48
CA LEU A 87 -1.08 -6.66 -2.62
C LEU A 87 0.23 -7.25 -3.14
N LYS A 88 1.17 -7.54 -2.25
CA LYS A 88 2.44 -8.17 -2.58
C LYS A 88 2.23 -9.54 -3.21
N THR A 89 1.40 -10.39 -2.60
CA THR A 89 1.04 -11.69 -3.17
C THR A 89 0.42 -11.53 -4.55
N PHE A 90 -0.49 -10.58 -4.73
CA PHE A 90 -1.08 -10.31 -6.05
C PHE A 90 -0.05 -9.87 -7.08
N LEU A 91 0.85 -8.94 -6.73
CA LEU A 91 1.89 -8.44 -7.65
C LEU A 91 2.95 -9.50 -7.96
N ALA A 92 3.23 -10.42 -7.02
CA ALA A 92 4.17 -11.52 -7.20
C ALA A 92 3.70 -12.57 -8.23
N GLU A 93 2.42 -12.56 -8.62
CA GLU A 93 1.90 -13.41 -9.69
C GLU A 93 2.43 -13.02 -11.08
N PHE A 94 3.07 -11.86 -11.22
CA PHE A 94 3.53 -11.32 -12.50
C PHE A 94 5.06 -11.18 -12.55
N GLU A 95 5.67 -11.59 -13.66
CA GLU A 95 7.08 -11.32 -13.94
C GLU A 95 7.31 -9.80 -14.14
N GLU A 96 6.42 -9.17 -14.91
CA GLU A 96 6.34 -7.72 -15.08
C GLU A 96 5.01 -7.23 -14.48
N PRO A 97 4.98 -6.76 -13.23
CA PRO A 97 3.75 -6.30 -12.60
C PRO A 97 3.18 -5.05 -13.30
N PRO A 98 1.85 -4.94 -13.46
CA PRO A 98 1.23 -3.71 -13.94
C PRO A 98 1.37 -2.61 -12.88
N LYS A 99 1.40 -1.36 -13.32
CA LYS A 99 1.20 -0.23 -12.42
C LYS A 99 -0.23 -0.25 -11.91
N ILE A 100 -0.40 -0.08 -10.61
CA ILE A 100 -1.72 0.01 -9.98
C ILE A 100 -2.05 1.50 -9.81
N VAL A 101 -3.19 1.92 -10.33
CA VAL A 101 -3.64 3.32 -10.28
C VAL A 101 -5.01 3.40 -9.62
N GLU A 102 -5.08 4.09 -8.48
CA GLU A 102 -6.35 4.49 -7.87
C GLU A 102 -6.84 5.79 -8.50
N VAL A 103 -7.84 5.70 -9.37
CA VAL A 103 -8.33 6.83 -10.17
C VAL A 103 -9.11 7.86 -9.35
N THR A 104 -9.61 7.44 -8.19
CA THR A 104 -10.31 8.32 -7.24
C THR A 104 -9.34 9.14 -6.38
N MET A 105 -8.05 8.78 -6.35
CA MET A 105 -7.06 9.47 -5.53
C MET A 105 -6.36 10.56 -6.36
N ILE A 106 -6.78 11.80 -6.21
CA ILE A 106 -6.30 12.94 -7.01
C ILE A 106 -5.67 13.96 -6.07
N HIS A 107 -4.37 14.23 -6.25
CA HIS A 107 -3.59 15.14 -5.39
C HIS A 107 -3.73 14.84 -3.89
N GLY A 108 -3.75 13.55 -3.52
CA GLY A 108 -3.88 13.10 -2.13
C GLY A 108 -5.29 13.23 -1.55
N ARG A 109 -6.30 13.56 -2.37
CA ARG A 109 -7.71 13.63 -1.96
C ARG A 109 -8.52 12.58 -2.70
N ARG A 110 -9.43 11.93 -2.00
CA ARG A 110 -10.36 10.97 -2.60
C ARG A 110 -11.57 11.71 -3.19
N ILE A 111 -11.78 11.57 -4.49
CA ILE A 111 -12.92 12.09 -5.25
C ILE A 111 -13.72 10.90 -5.74
N SER A 112 -15.04 10.87 -5.49
CA SER A 112 -15.84 9.70 -5.86
C SER A 112 -15.89 9.49 -7.36
N LEU A 113 -15.83 8.22 -7.78
CA LEU A 113 -15.85 7.86 -9.19
C LEU A 113 -17.14 8.36 -9.89
N ALA A 114 -18.28 8.35 -9.19
CA ALA A 114 -19.54 8.87 -9.71
C ALA A 114 -19.55 10.38 -9.97
N VAL A 115 -18.78 11.17 -9.20
CA VAL A 115 -18.58 12.61 -9.49
C VAL A 115 -17.73 12.77 -10.74
N ILE A 116 -16.65 12.00 -10.85
CA ILE A 116 -15.75 12.05 -12.00
C ILE A 116 -16.47 11.60 -13.29
N ALA A 117 -17.22 10.50 -13.22
CA ALA A 117 -17.99 9.96 -14.35
C ALA A 117 -19.04 10.96 -14.88
N ARG A 118 -19.74 11.66 -13.97
CA ARG A 118 -20.69 12.72 -14.34
C ARG A 118 -19.98 13.90 -15.00
N ALA A 119 -18.87 14.36 -14.43
CA ALA A 119 -18.08 15.47 -14.99
C ALA A 119 -17.55 15.16 -16.40
N LEU A 120 -17.32 13.88 -16.71
CA LEU A 120 -16.87 13.41 -18.03
C LEU A 120 -18.01 12.99 -18.96
N ASN A 121 -19.27 13.25 -18.61
CA ASN A 121 -20.47 12.82 -19.37
C ASN A 121 -20.50 11.30 -19.66
N MET A 122 -19.93 10.50 -18.76
CA MET A 122 -19.86 9.04 -18.90
C MET A 122 -21.02 8.31 -18.21
N ALA A 123 -21.67 8.96 -17.24
CA ALA A 123 -22.85 8.44 -16.56
C ALA A 123 -23.72 9.60 -16.06
N SER A 124 -25.05 9.43 -16.11
CA SER A 124 -26.03 10.37 -15.56
C SER A 124 -26.46 10.07 -14.12
N GLY A 125 -26.06 8.91 -13.57
CA GLY A 125 -26.42 8.43 -12.23
C GLY A 125 -25.31 7.60 -11.58
N HIS A 126 -25.66 6.66 -10.68
CA HIS A 126 -24.68 5.72 -10.14
C HIS A 126 -24.22 4.79 -11.28
N PRO A 127 -22.91 4.75 -11.59
CA PRO A 127 -22.42 3.94 -12.71
C PRO A 127 -22.61 2.45 -12.39
N SER A 128 -23.01 1.66 -13.39
CA SER A 128 -22.92 0.21 -13.27
C SER A 128 -21.45 -0.20 -13.14
N PRO A 129 -21.12 -1.37 -12.56
CA PRO A 129 -19.73 -1.79 -12.39
C PRO A 129 -18.93 -1.80 -13.70
N LEU A 130 -19.57 -2.15 -14.83
CA LEU A 130 -18.92 -2.12 -16.14
C LEU A 130 -18.62 -0.68 -16.61
N ILE A 131 -19.52 0.27 -16.33
CA ILE A 131 -19.28 1.69 -16.60
C ILE A 131 -18.20 2.24 -15.67
N ALA A 132 -18.19 1.84 -14.40
CA ALA A 132 -17.16 2.21 -13.44
C ALA A 132 -15.77 1.71 -13.89
N ALA A 133 -15.67 0.44 -14.29
CA ALA A 133 -14.46 -0.14 -14.86
C ALA A 133 -13.99 0.60 -16.14
N GLU A 134 -14.90 0.92 -17.06
CA GLU A 134 -14.56 1.71 -18.26
C GLU A 134 -14.07 3.13 -17.90
N THR A 135 -14.72 3.75 -16.91
CA THR A 135 -14.34 5.07 -16.39
C THR A 135 -12.95 5.03 -15.78
N ALA A 136 -12.65 4.05 -14.94
CA ALA A 136 -11.34 3.89 -14.35
C ALA A 136 -10.25 3.71 -15.41
N ALA A 137 -10.49 2.84 -16.41
CA ALA A 137 -9.53 2.65 -17.49
C ALA A 137 -9.26 3.95 -18.28
N LYS A 138 -10.32 4.72 -18.60
CA LYS A 138 -10.20 6.00 -19.32
C LYS A 138 -9.48 7.07 -18.49
N LEU A 139 -9.78 7.18 -17.20
CA LEU A 139 -9.11 8.10 -16.30
C LEU A 139 -7.61 7.80 -16.20
N ALA A 140 -7.24 6.53 -16.06
CA ALA A 140 -5.84 6.13 -16.06
C ALA A 140 -5.16 6.45 -17.40
N ALA A 141 -5.84 6.25 -18.54
CA ALA A 141 -5.34 6.65 -19.86
C ALA A 141 -5.10 8.18 -19.95
N MET A 142 -5.94 8.98 -19.27
CA MET A 142 -5.81 10.44 -19.13
C MET A 142 -4.79 10.87 -18.07
N LYS A 143 -4.10 9.92 -17.41
CA LYS A 143 -3.17 10.17 -16.29
C LYS A 143 -3.84 10.82 -15.07
N VAL A 144 -5.12 10.52 -14.86
CA VAL A 144 -5.87 10.93 -13.67
C VAL A 144 -5.82 9.80 -12.64
N GLY A 145 -5.56 10.16 -11.39
CA GLY A 145 -5.41 9.22 -10.27
C GLY A 145 -4.01 9.27 -9.64
N SER A 146 -3.77 8.37 -8.70
CA SER A 146 -2.48 8.19 -8.05
C SER A 146 -1.96 6.77 -8.26
N GLU A 147 -0.68 6.67 -8.63
CA GLU A 147 0.02 5.38 -8.68
C GLU A 147 0.26 4.88 -7.26
N VAL A 148 -0.19 3.66 -6.99
CA VAL A 148 0.07 2.98 -5.71
C VAL A 148 1.53 2.52 -5.72
N LYS A 149 2.35 3.14 -4.87
CA LYS A 149 3.76 2.75 -4.71
C LYS A 149 3.93 1.97 -3.41
N ILE A 150 4.36 0.72 -3.54
CA ILE A 150 4.97 0.03 -2.41
C ILE A 150 6.38 0.60 -2.30
N PHE A 151 6.61 1.49 -1.33
CA PHE A 151 7.97 1.95 -1.06
C PHE A 151 8.72 0.79 -0.41
N GLU A 152 9.39 0.01 -1.25
CA GLU A 152 10.24 -1.08 -0.81
C GLU A 152 11.41 -0.59 0.03
N ASN A 153 11.75 0.71 0.05
CA ASN A 153 12.96 1.21 0.71
C ASN A 153 12.78 1.75 2.14
N GLU A 154 11.58 1.70 2.73
CA GLU A 154 11.37 2.14 4.12
C GLU A 154 10.63 1.06 4.92
N THR A 155 11.18 0.69 6.08
CA THR A 155 10.58 -0.27 7.00
C THR A 155 10.32 0.37 8.35
N LYS A 156 9.09 0.28 8.83
CA LYS A 156 8.67 0.73 10.15
C LYS A 156 8.78 -0.42 11.15
N ILE A 157 9.62 -0.27 12.18
CA ILE A 157 9.67 -1.18 13.33
C ILE A 157 8.97 -0.50 14.51
N MET A 158 7.94 -1.13 15.06
CA MET A 158 7.23 -0.60 16.23
C MET A 158 7.43 -1.53 17.43
N ILE A 159 7.91 -1.00 18.55
CA ILE A 159 7.92 -1.68 19.84
C ILE A 159 6.87 -1.02 20.73
N ARG A 160 5.87 -1.80 21.14
CA ARG A 160 4.75 -1.30 21.97
C ARG A 160 4.55 -2.20 23.19
N LYS A 161 3.89 -1.68 24.23
CA LYS A 161 3.40 -2.51 25.34
C LYS A 161 2.48 -3.61 24.81
N ALA A 162 2.62 -4.83 25.32
CA ALA A 162 1.63 -5.88 25.08
C ALA A 162 0.33 -5.54 25.83
N LYS A 163 -0.84 -5.83 25.23
CA LYS A 163 -2.10 -5.81 25.99
C LYS A 163 -2.06 -6.92 27.03
N THR A 164 -2.36 -6.57 28.28
CA THR A 164 -2.41 -7.49 29.42
C THR A 164 -3.68 -7.19 30.24
N PRO A 165 -4.35 -8.21 30.80
CA PRO A 165 -5.48 -8.00 31.70
C PRO A 165 -5.12 -7.10 32.88
N VAL A 166 -6.09 -6.31 33.33
CA VAL A 166 -5.93 -5.32 34.40
C VAL A 166 -5.86 -6.06 35.74
N GLN A 167 -4.77 -5.87 36.50
CA GLN A 167 -4.70 -6.19 37.93
C GLN A 167 -4.59 -4.88 38.73
N GLY A 168 -5.22 -4.83 39.91
CA GLY A 168 -5.27 -3.64 40.77
C GLY A 168 -4.12 -3.55 41.79
N GLY A 169 -3.87 -2.34 42.31
CA GLY A 169 -2.93 -2.09 43.41
C GLY A 169 -1.45 -1.93 43.02
N MET A 170 -0.54 -2.09 43.99
CA MET A 170 0.93 -1.97 43.82
C MET A 170 1.52 -2.92 42.75
N SER A 171 0.84 -4.04 42.49
CA SER A 171 1.22 -4.98 41.42
C SER A 171 1.15 -4.31 40.03
N ARG A 172 0.21 -3.38 39.83
CA ARG A 172 0.02 -2.63 38.59
C ARG A 172 1.18 -1.70 38.29
N GLU A 173 1.69 -1.00 39.31
CA GLU A 173 2.80 -0.08 39.16
C GLU A 173 4.11 -0.82 38.88
N ARG A 174 4.36 -1.90 39.62
CA ARG A 174 5.51 -2.79 39.39
C ARG A 174 5.46 -3.39 37.98
N PHE A 175 4.28 -3.84 37.55
CA PHE A 175 4.07 -4.34 36.20
C PHE A 175 4.31 -3.26 35.13
N ARG A 176 3.74 -2.06 35.30
CA ARG A 176 3.94 -0.91 34.40
C ARG A 176 5.43 -0.60 34.24
N ARG A 177 6.16 -0.52 35.35
CA ARG A 177 7.61 -0.28 35.38
C ARG A 177 8.37 -1.37 34.63
N ASN A 178 8.08 -2.64 34.90
CA ASN A 178 8.72 -3.76 34.22
C ASN A 178 8.48 -3.75 32.71
N VAL A 179 7.26 -3.44 32.28
CA VAL A 179 6.92 -3.30 30.86
C VAL A 179 7.70 -2.17 30.20
N GLU A 180 7.76 -0.99 30.83
CA GLU A 180 8.46 0.17 30.28
C GLU A 180 9.98 -0.06 30.16
N LEU A 181 10.57 -0.74 31.14
CA LEU A 181 11.96 -1.17 31.10
C LEU A 181 12.20 -2.22 30.01
N ALA A 182 11.27 -3.15 29.81
CA ALA A 182 11.36 -4.15 28.75
C ALA A 182 11.32 -3.52 27.34
N VAL A 183 10.41 -2.56 27.11
CA VAL A 183 10.34 -1.80 25.85
C VAL A 183 11.63 -1.00 25.63
N LEU A 184 12.15 -0.34 26.66
CA LEU A 184 13.42 0.40 26.60
C LEU A 184 14.59 -0.52 26.23
N GLY A 185 14.72 -1.66 26.93
CA GLY A 185 15.77 -2.64 26.67
C GLY A 185 15.72 -3.15 25.23
N LYS A 186 14.52 -3.48 24.74
CA LYS A 186 14.35 -3.98 23.37
C LYS A 186 14.62 -2.92 22.30
N THR A 187 14.23 -1.68 22.57
CA THR A 187 14.54 -0.53 21.70
C THR A 187 16.05 -0.34 21.57
N ARG A 188 16.80 -0.42 22.68
CA ARG A 188 18.27 -0.31 22.68
C ARG A 188 18.93 -1.44 21.90
N GLU A 189 18.46 -2.68 22.09
CA GLU A 189 18.96 -3.86 21.37
C GLU A 189 18.78 -3.70 19.85
N ILE A 190 17.58 -3.34 19.39
CA ILE A 190 17.30 -3.16 17.95
C ILE A 190 18.14 -2.00 17.38
N ARG A 191 18.22 -0.88 18.10
CA ARG A 191 19.05 0.27 17.70
C ARG A 191 20.50 -0.13 17.46
N GLN A 192 21.08 -0.93 18.36
CA GLN A 192 22.46 -1.38 18.24
C GLN A 192 22.63 -2.32 17.04
N LYS A 193 21.70 -3.27 16.84
CA LYS A 193 21.75 -4.18 15.69
C LYS A 193 21.63 -3.46 14.34
N LEU A 194 20.78 -2.43 14.24
CA LEU A 194 20.67 -1.59 13.03
C LEU A 194 21.97 -0.84 12.75
N LYS A 195 22.56 -0.21 13.79
CA LYS A 195 23.85 0.50 13.67
C LYS A 195 24.99 -0.44 13.24
N LEU A 196 25.08 -1.62 13.84
CA LEU A 196 26.11 -2.62 13.49
C LEU A 196 25.99 -3.10 12.04
N ARG A 197 24.81 -2.99 11.43
CA ARG A 197 24.56 -3.38 10.03
C ARG A 197 24.60 -2.19 9.07
N GLY A 198 24.95 -0.99 9.54
CA GLY A 198 25.04 0.21 8.71
C GLY A 198 23.69 0.65 8.12
N LEU A 199 22.57 0.35 8.78
CA LEU A 199 21.25 0.77 8.34
C LEU A 199 20.89 2.10 8.99
N ASP A 200 20.60 3.10 8.18
CA ASP A 200 20.12 4.40 8.64
C ASP A 200 18.66 4.33 9.08
N PHE A 201 18.34 5.07 10.14
CA PHE A 201 16.98 5.12 10.67
C PHE A 201 16.74 6.40 11.47
N ASP A 202 15.47 6.81 11.52
CA ASP A 202 14.96 7.71 12.54
C ASP A 202 14.32 6.92 13.68
N LEU A 203 14.48 7.41 14.91
CA LEU A 203 13.91 6.79 16.11
C LEU A 203 13.01 7.77 16.85
N PHE A 204 11.74 7.44 16.92
CA PHE A 204 10.73 8.15 17.71
C PHE A 204 10.42 7.35 18.97
N VAL A 205 10.38 8.00 20.13
CA VAL A 205 10.14 7.35 21.42
C VAL A 205 9.04 8.05 22.20
N GLU A 206 8.22 7.26 22.88
CA GLU A 206 7.26 7.76 23.85
C GLU A 206 7.78 7.42 25.26
N ARG A 207 8.14 8.44 26.05
CA ARG A 207 8.71 8.24 27.39
C ARG A 207 7.62 7.90 28.40
N GLY A 208 7.92 6.94 29.28
CA GLY A 208 7.17 6.67 30.49
C GLY A 208 7.93 7.15 31.73
N GLU A 209 7.36 6.91 32.90
CA GLU A 209 7.98 7.29 34.19
C GLU A 209 9.25 6.47 34.47
N ALA A 210 9.27 5.19 34.09
CA ALA A 210 10.39 4.30 34.38
C ALA A 210 11.17 3.85 33.15
N GLY A 211 10.67 4.10 31.94
CA GLY A 211 11.29 3.65 30.69
C GLY A 211 10.56 4.19 29.46
N LEU A 212 10.25 3.31 28.49
CA LEU A 212 9.52 3.70 27.28
C LEU A 212 8.13 3.09 27.27
N LYS A 213 7.13 3.90 26.93
CA LYS A 213 5.78 3.41 26.60
C LYS A 213 5.75 2.73 25.24
N GLY A 214 6.54 3.24 24.30
CA GLY A 214 6.70 2.69 22.97
C GLY A 214 7.85 3.35 22.21
N SER A 215 8.21 2.74 21.09
CA SER A 215 9.17 3.32 20.15
C SER A 215 8.87 2.89 18.72
N VAL A 216 9.27 3.73 17.78
CA VAL A 216 9.13 3.51 16.35
C VAL A 216 10.44 3.84 15.66
N PHE A 217 10.98 2.88 14.91
CA PHE A 217 12.05 3.11 13.95
C PHE A 217 11.46 3.29 12.57
N LEU A 218 11.89 4.32 11.84
CA LEU A 218 11.73 4.44 10.41
C LEU A 218 13.08 4.11 9.79
N VAL A 219 13.24 2.88 9.30
CA VAL A 219 14.51 2.37 8.75
C VAL A 219 14.49 2.58 7.25
N TYR A 220 15.53 3.20 6.70
CA TYR A 220 15.69 3.46 5.27
C TYR A 220 16.20 2.22 4.52
N ALA A 221 15.51 1.08 4.70
CA ALA A 221 15.80 -0.17 4.01
C ALA A 221 14.56 -1.07 3.85
N PRO A 222 14.55 -1.96 2.83
CA PRO A 222 13.52 -2.98 2.67
C PRO A 222 13.46 -4.01 3.80
N PRO A 223 12.29 -4.63 4.06
CA PRO A 223 12.14 -5.67 5.07
C PRO A 223 13.15 -6.83 4.94
N ASP A 224 13.56 -7.17 3.72
CA ASP A 224 14.53 -8.26 3.49
C ASP A 224 15.91 -7.95 4.04
N LYS A 225 16.33 -6.68 4.07
CA LYS A 225 17.58 -6.24 4.70
C LYS A 225 17.51 -6.26 6.23
N LEU A 226 16.30 -6.28 6.80
CA LEU A 226 16.08 -6.42 8.24
C LEU A 226 16.05 -7.87 8.72
N ARG A 227 16.09 -8.86 7.81
CA ARG A 227 16.13 -10.28 8.17
C ARG A 227 17.34 -10.57 9.06
N GLY A 228 17.10 -11.20 10.21
CA GLY A 228 18.13 -11.52 11.20
C GLY A 228 18.48 -10.38 12.16
N ILE A 229 18.03 -9.15 11.90
CA ILE A 229 18.17 -8.01 12.81
C ILE A 229 16.99 -7.97 13.79
N VAL A 230 15.79 -7.95 13.22
CA VAL A 230 14.53 -7.84 13.96
C VAL A 230 13.47 -8.73 13.30
N ARG A 231 12.60 -9.32 14.11
CA ARG A 231 11.44 -10.09 13.65
C ARG A 231 10.22 -9.69 14.47
N LYS A 232 9.04 -9.84 13.87
CA LYS A 232 7.77 -9.74 14.59
C LYS A 232 7.78 -10.76 15.73
N ARG A 233 7.58 -10.30 16.96
CA ARG A 233 7.61 -11.14 18.16
C ARG A 233 6.80 -10.51 19.28
N ARG A 234 6.12 -11.35 20.07
CA ARG A 234 5.59 -10.98 21.39
C ARG A 234 6.59 -11.45 22.45
N GLY A 235 7.08 -10.52 23.26
CA GLY A 235 7.93 -10.79 24.41
C GLY A 235 7.18 -10.57 25.72
N LEU A 236 7.88 -10.72 26.83
CA LEU A 236 7.36 -10.39 28.15
C LEU A 236 7.13 -8.88 28.24
N GLY A 237 5.87 -8.46 28.18
CA GLY A 237 5.47 -7.06 28.31
C GLY A 237 5.51 -6.21 27.04
N TYR A 238 6.04 -6.72 25.91
CA TYR A 238 6.13 -5.95 24.66
C TYR A 238 5.73 -6.76 23.42
N ILE A 239 5.37 -6.04 22.36
CA ILE A 239 5.15 -6.56 21.01
C ILE A 239 6.01 -5.76 20.03
N ILE A 240 6.71 -6.47 19.15
CA ILE A 240 7.41 -5.90 18.01
C ILE A 240 6.59 -6.16 16.75
N LYS A 241 6.30 -5.10 16.00
CA LYS A 241 5.78 -5.17 14.63
C LYS A 241 6.83 -4.63 13.66
N VAL A 242 6.89 -5.20 12.47
CA VAL A 242 7.78 -4.79 11.37
C VAL A 242 6.92 -4.73 10.12
N GLU A 243 6.75 -3.55 9.53
CA GLU A 243 5.83 -3.30 8.41
C GLU A 243 6.53 -2.39 7.38
N PRO A 244 6.40 -2.63 6.07
CA PRO A 244 6.88 -1.68 5.07
C PRO A 244 6.08 -0.37 5.16
N VAL A 245 6.70 0.75 4.82
CA VAL A 245 6.00 2.04 4.72
C VAL A 245 5.33 2.13 3.35
N ILE A 246 4.04 2.45 3.34
CA ILE A 246 3.28 2.77 2.12
C ILE A 246 3.08 4.29 2.10
N LYS A 247 3.27 4.90 0.93
CA LYS A 247 2.89 6.29 0.66
C LYS A 247 2.16 6.35 -0.67
#